data_AF-A0A6M2APQ7-F1
#
_entry.id   AF-A0A6M2APQ7-F1
#
_cell.length_a   1.000
_cell.length_b   1.000
_cell.length_c   1.000
_cell.angle_alpha   90.00
_cell.angle_beta   90.00
_cell.angle_gamma   90.00
#
_symmetry.space_group_name_H-M   'P 1'
#
loop_
_entity.id
_entity.type
_entity.pdbx_description
1 polymer ?
#
loop_
_entity_poly.entity_id
_entity_poly.type
_entity_poly.pdbx_seq_one_letter_code
_entity_poly.pdbx_strand_id
1 'polypeptide(L)'
;MYIINFRGLQKGDVILTRYNTRECRLIRASTNSEYSHAILYVGVGSAIESNGLGVQSINVLRQIFKNDDDVVVLRFNQDMTQKQVNDIVFFARGKIGTEYSTKEARLSRLKEILIAKEVNRQFCTRFVAQAYEKAGFKIVENPDYCTPQEILDSQQFTRVERLVLSANEKEIEYATEVNHLIDQQTEITNVILEKARNLTNEDIQTFEQLSKYVLENLDKESTITQIIKDSGYLDMWKKDCERNPWHYDYEEALTHYKNKNQRKEVGEFFFNTEKQTRQRFIISLDAMEFGYKYFNQEYFQIQIELCEKLIELSKQREKVGLQLISG
;
A
#
# COMPACT_ATOMS: atom_id res chain seq x y z
N MET A 1 -7.13 4.61 23.61
CA MET A 1 -6.73 4.11 22.29
C MET A 1 -7.21 5.09 21.26
N TYR A 2 -6.44 5.29 20.21
CA TYR A 2 -6.68 6.28 19.18
C TYR A 2 -6.55 5.65 17.79
N ILE A 3 -7.25 6.22 16.82
CA ILE A 3 -7.23 5.85 15.41
C ILE A 3 -7.03 7.09 14.55
N ILE A 4 -6.68 6.89 13.28
CA ILE A 4 -6.61 7.95 12.29
C ILE A 4 -7.98 8.07 11.60
N ASN A 5 -8.52 9.29 11.57
CA ASN A 5 -9.68 9.63 10.76
C ASN A 5 -9.33 9.62 9.27
N PHE A 6 -9.47 8.45 8.64
CA PHE A 6 -9.12 8.27 7.24
C PHE A 6 -9.90 9.16 6.26
N ARG A 7 -11.08 9.67 6.66
CA ARG A 7 -11.91 10.56 5.82
C ARG A 7 -11.25 11.92 5.61
N GLY A 8 -10.38 12.34 6.54
CA GLY A 8 -9.62 13.59 6.42
C GLY A 8 -8.25 13.44 5.75
N LEU A 9 -7.83 12.21 5.44
CA LEU A 9 -6.57 11.93 4.76
C LEU A 9 -6.65 12.20 3.25
N GLN A 10 -5.56 12.68 2.69
CA GLN A 10 -5.37 12.92 1.26
C GLN A 10 -4.19 12.11 0.73
N LYS A 11 -4.28 11.63 -0.51
CA LYS A 11 -3.20 10.88 -1.16
C LYS A 11 -1.90 11.69 -1.08
N GLY A 12 -0.83 11.04 -0.66
CA GLY A 12 0.46 11.67 -0.41
C GLY A 12 0.68 12.03 1.05
N ASP A 13 -0.35 12.15 1.89
CA ASP A 13 -0.15 12.38 3.33
C ASP A 13 0.83 11.35 3.90
N VAL A 14 1.83 11.85 4.63
CA VAL A 14 2.84 11.05 5.32
C VAL A 14 2.41 10.90 6.77
N ILE A 15 2.33 9.66 7.23
CA ILE A 15 1.95 9.32 8.60
C ILE A 15 3.23 8.87 9.31
N LEU A 16 3.67 9.62 10.33
CA LEU A 16 4.76 9.21 11.19
C LEU A 16 4.20 8.59 12.45
N THR A 17 4.74 7.43 12.86
CA THR A 17 4.23 6.67 14.00
C THR A 17 5.30 6.33 15.02
N ARG A 18 4.85 6.17 16.26
CA ARG A 18 5.63 5.77 17.43
C ARG A 18 5.00 4.55 18.09
N TYR A 19 5.72 3.43 18.07
CA TYR A 19 5.37 2.26 18.87
C TYR A 19 6.33 2.08 20.04
N ASN A 20 5.88 1.40 21.10
CA ASN A 20 6.68 1.17 22.31
C ASN A 20 7.40 -0.19 22.32
N THR A 21 7.92 -0.62 21.17
CA THR A 21 8.84 -1.77 21.08
C THR A 21 10.28 -1.34 21.37
N ARG A 22 11.17 -2.30 21.64
CA ARG A 22 12.59 -2.02 21.92
C ARG A 22 13.26 -1.38 20.73
N GLU A 23 12.97 -1.88 19.53
CA GLU A 23 13.49 -1.44 18.25
C GLU A 23 13.06 0.01 17.96
N CYS A 24 11.77 0.32 18.14
CA CYS A 24 11.25 1.66 17.94
C CYS A 24 11.85 2.68 18.93
N ARG A 25 12.02 2.29 20.21
CA ARG A 25 12.71 3.13 21.20
C ARG A 25 14.15 3.43 20.78
N LEU A 26 14.88 2.44 20.29
CA LEU A 26 16.24 2.62 19.80
C LEU A 26 16.29 3.56 18.61
N ILE A 27 15.41 3.40 17.61
CA ILE A 27 15.34 4.28 16.45
C ILE A 27 15.16 5.72 16.91
N ARG A 28 14.11 6.01 17.69
CA ARG A 28 13.78 7.33 18.22
C ARG A 28 14.93 7.98 18.96
N ALA A 29 15.46 7.28 19.97
CA ALA A 29 16.52 7.78 20.82
C ALA A 29 17.73 8.20 19.98
N SER A 30 18.02 7.43 18.95
CA SER A 30 19.24 7.62 18.24
C SER A 30 19.05 8.55 17.02
N THR A 31 17.84 8.67 16.42
CA THR A 31 17.51 9.66 15.37
C THR A 31 17.11 11.02 15.93
N ASN A 32 17.13 11.17 17.26
CA ASN A 32 16.60 12.34 17.97
C ASN A 32 15.18 12.69 17.50
N SER A 33 14.34 11.66 17.38
CA SER A 33 12.98 11.75 16.82
C SER A 33 11.95 11.25 17.82
N GLU A 34 10.80 11.89 17.88
CA GLU A 34 9.63 11.32 18.57
C GLU A 34 8.97 10.17 17.81
N TYR A 35 9.24 10.04 16.50
CA TYR A 35 8.67 8.99 15.66
C TYR A 35 9.75 8.02 15.16
N SER A 36 9.37 6.75 15.00
CA SER A 36 10.28 5.67 14.58
C SER A 36 10.01 5.14 13.18
N HIS A 37 8.86 5.48 12.60
CA HIS A 37 8.39 4.86 11.36
C HIS A 37 7.64 5.88 10.50
N ALA A 38 7.63 5.65 9.20
CA ALA A 38 6.99 6.50 8.21
C ALA A 38 6.17 5.66 7.23
N ILE A 39 4.96 6.13 6.96
CA ILE A 39 3.94 5.45 6.17
C ILE A 39 3.40 6.47 5.16
N LEU A 40 3.12 6.02 3.93
CA LEU A 40 2.57 6.89 2.88
C LEU A 40 1.10 6.52 2.60
N TYR A 41 0.18 7.48 2.76
CA TYR A 41 -1.22 7.26 2.44
C TYR A 41 -1.48 7.31 0.94
N VAL A 42 -2.13 6.28 0.41
CA VAL A 42 -2.37 6.10 -1.04
C VAL A 42 -3.86 6.09 -1.42
N GLY A 43 -4.72 6.48 -0.48
CA GLY A 43 -6.16 6.71 -0.68
C GLY A 43 -7.05 5.55 -0.26
N VAL A 44 -8.33 5.85 -0.01
CA VAL A 44 -9.39 4.86 0.27
C VAL A 44 -9.06 3.97 1.46
N GLY A 45 -8.51 4.55 2.53
CA GLY A 45 -8.08 3.81 3.73
C GLY A 45 -6.81 2.96 3.53
N SER A 46 -6.25 2.91 2.32
CA SER A 46 -5.00 2.19 2.02
C SER A 46 -3.79 3.10 2.21
N ALA A 47 -2.78 2.57 2.86
CA ALA A 47 -1.45 3.16 2.96
C ALA A 47 -0.39 2.12 2.59
N ILE A 48 0.84 2.57 2.36
CA ILE A 48 1.99 1.70 2.06
C ILE A 48 3.12 2.06 3.01
N GLU A 49 3.78 1.03 3.52
CA GLU A 49 4.94 1.18 4.39
C GLU A 49 6.04 0.23 4.00
N SER A 50 7.26 0.49 4.48
CA SER A 50 8.39 -0.43 4.40
C SER A 50 8.84 -0.77 5.82
N ASN A 51 8.70 -2.03 6.21
CA ASN A 51 9.07 -2.53 7.54
C ASN A 51 9.82 -3.87 7.42
N GLY A 52 10.05 -4.60 8.51
CA GLY A 52 10.79 -5.87 8.48
C GLY A 52 10.26 -6.95 7.53
N LEU A 53 9.01 -6.85 7.06
CA LEU A 53 8.40 -7.73 6.06
C LEU A 53 8.58 -7.22 4.61
N GLY A 54 9.33 -6.14 4.42
CA GLY A 54 9.46 -5.44 3.14
C GLY A 54 8.44 -4.32 2.97
N VAL A 55 8.25 -3.89 1.72
CA VAL A 55 7.24 -2.89 1.35
C VAL A 55 5.88 -3.57 1.19
N GLN A 56 4.87 -3.10 1.91
CA GLN A 56 3.54 -3.71 1.92
C GLN A 56 2.42 -2.67 1.98
N SER A 57 1.24 -3.08 1.50
CA SER A 57 0.01 -2.30 1.70
C SER A 57 -0.57 -2.59 3.08
N ILE A 58 -1.07 -1.56 3.74
CA ILE A 58 -1.78 -1.65 5.02
C ILE A 58 -3.12 -0.92 4.94
N ASN A 59 -4.03 -1.26 5.86
CA ASN A 59 -5.25 -0.49 6.09
C ASN A 59 -5.05 0.42 7.29
N VAL A 60 -5.19 1.73 7.11
CA VAL A 60 -5.03 2.72 8.20
C VAL A 60 -6.08 2.56 9.30
N LEU A 61 -7.25 2.00 8.97
CA LEU A 61 -8.30 1.67 9.96
C LEU A 61 -7.91 0.52 10.88
N ARG A 62 -6.88 -0.25 10.53
CA ARG A 62 -6.32 -1.30 11.39
C ARG A 62 -5.11 -0.83 12.21
N GLN A 63 -4.82 0.47 12.17
CA GLN A 63 -3.76 1.07 12.98
C GLN A 63 -4.38 1.68 14.23
N ILE A 64 -3.92 1.21 15.39
CA ILE A 64 -4.37 1.67 16.71
C ILE A 64 -3.18 2.17 17.53
N PHE A 65 -3.41 3.29 18.22
CA PHE A 65 -2.39 4.00 18.97
C PHE A 65 -2.77 4.12 20.44
N LYS A 66 -1.79 4.10 21.34
CA LYS A 66 -2.07 4.17 22.78
C LYS A 66 -2.45 5.60 23.16
N ASN A 67 -1.69 6.56 22.66
CA ASN A 67 -1.86 7.99 22.86
C ASN A 67 -2.12 8.69 21.52
N ASP A 68 -2.66 9.90 21.58
CA ASP A 68 -2.94 10.74 20.40
C ASP A 68 -1.65 11.27 19.74
N ASP A 69 -0.61 11.50 20.54
CA ASP A 69 0.71 11.94 20.10
C ASP A 69 1.63 10.80 19.60
N ASP A 70 1.17 9.54 19.64
CA ASP A 70 1.89 8.39 19.06
C ASP A 70 1.86 8.40 17.52
N VAL A 71 1.10 9.30 16.90
CA VAL A 71 0.99 9.44 15.46
C VAL A 71 0.86 10.91 15.08
N VAL A 72 1.50 11.30 13.97
CA VAL A 72 1.27 12.60 13.33
C VAL A 72 1.07 12.41 11.84
N VAL A 73 0.18 13.22 11.27
CA VAL A 73 -0.06 13.27 9.83
C VAL A 73 0.54 14.55 9.28
N LEU A 74 1.34 14.41 8.23
CA LEU A 74 2.02 15.48 7.51
C LEU A 74 1.44 15.57 6.10
N ARG A 75 1.03 16.78 5.71
CA ARG A 75 0.53 17.08 4.36
C ARG A 75 1.46 18.04 3.67
N PHE A 76 1.78 17.71 2.43
CA PHE A 76 2.63 18.54 1.58
C PHE A 76 2.00 19.92 1.43
N ASN A 77 2.78 20.97 1.65
CA ASN A 77 2.27 22.33 1.84
C ASN A 77 1.89 23.05 0.52
N GLN A 78 2.34 22.51 -0.61
CA GLN A 78 2.04 23.05 -1.94
C GLN A 78 0.97 22.21 -2.62
N ASP A 79 0.17 22.86 -3.46
CA ASP A 79 -0.76 22.17 -4.33
C ASP A 79 0.00 21.27 -5.32
N MET A 80 -0.35 20.00 -5.33
CA MET A 80 0.19 19.03 -6.29
C MET A 80 -0.77 18.89 -7.47
N THR A 81 -0.22 18.84 -8.68
CA THR A 81 -1.00 18.41 -9.84
C THR A 81 -1.45 16.96 -9.67
N GLN A 82 -2.55 16.58 -10.31
CA GLN A 82 -3.02 15.18 -10.28
C GLN A 82 -1.96 14.20 -10.76
N LYS A 83 -1.11 14.61 -11.72
CA LYS A 83 0.02 13.81 -12.20
C LYS A 83 1.03 13.56 -11.08
N GLN A 84 1.44 14.60 -10.33
CA GLN A 84 2.40 14.45 -9.24
C GLN A 84 1.88 13.55 -8.12
N VAL A 85 0.61 13.71 -7.72
CA VAL A 85 -0.03 12.80 -6.76
C VAL A 85 -0.02 11.36 -7.26
N ASN A 86 -0.31 11.17 -8.55
CA ASN A 86 -0.27 9.85 -9.17
C ASN A 86 1.15 9.28 -9.24
N ASP A 87 2.16 10.09 -9.54
CA ASP A 87 3.56 9.65 -9.57
C ASP A 87 4.03 9.13 -8.20
N ILE A 88 3.67 9.84 -7.11
CA ILE A 88 3.92 9.40 -5.72
C ILE A 88 3.24 8.06 -5.46
N VAL A 89 1.94 7.95 -5.78
CA VAL A 89 1.14 6.75 -5.50
C VAL A 89 1.57 5.56 -6.35
N PHE A 90 1.92 5.77 -7.62
CA PHE A 90 2.39 4.73 -8.52
C PHE A 90 3.76 4.22 -8.11
N PHE A 91 4.69 5.10 -7.72
CA PHE A 91 5.95 4.68 -7.12
C PHE A 91 5.70 3.79 -5.89
N ALA A 92 4.86 4.27 -4.98
CA ALA A 92 4.56 3.57 -3.73
C ALA A 92 4.03 2.16 -3.98
N ARG A 93 3.06 2.02 -4.90
CA ARG A 93 2.46 0.74 -5.27
C ARG A 93 3.43 -0.17 -6.02
N GLY A 94 4.25 0.40 -6.91
CA GLY A 94 5.25 -0.34 -7.68
C GLY A 94 6.37 -0.94 -6.82
N LYS A 95 6.55 -0.46 -5.58
CA LYS A 95 7.55 -0.99 -4.65
C LYS A 95 7.05 -2.13 -3.76
N ILE A 96 5.77 -2.47 -3.78
CA ILE A 96 5.23 -3.59 -2.97
C ILE A 96 6.02 -4.87 -3.26
N GLY A 97 6.44 -5.57 -2.19
CA GLY A 97 7.26 -6.76 -2.22
C GLY A 97 8.77 -6.51 -2.11
N THR A 98 9.23 -5.25 -2.21
CA THR A 98 10.67 -4.95 -2.09
C THR A 98 11.14 -5.20 -0.66
N GLU A 99 12.21 -5.97 -0.49
CA GLU A 99 12.75 -6.34 0.81
C GLU A 99 13.32 -5.14 1.59
N TYR A 100 13.36 -5.28 2.92
CA TYR A 100 13.79 -4.22 3.83
C TYR A 100 15.30 -4.21 4.07
N SER A 101 15.93 -3.04 3.97
CA SER A 101 17.33 -2.85 4.34
C SER A 101 17.47 -2.52 5.83
N THR A 102 17.69 -3.56 6.65
CA THR A 102 18.00 -3.35 8.08
C THR A 102 19.35 -2.67 8.29
N LYS A 103 20.34 -2.97 7.42
CA LYS A 103 21.68 -2.40 7.52
C LYS A 103 21.65 -0.90 7.24
N GLU A 104 21.04 -0.48 6.14
CA GLU A 104 21.01 0.93 5.76
C GLU A 104 20.02 1.75 6.59
N ALA A 105 18.93 1.15 7.07
CA ALA A 105 18.04 1.81 8.04
C ALA A 105 18.81 2.29 9.29
N ARG A 106 19.79 1.50 9.77
CA ARG A 106 20.66 1.89 10.90
C ARG A 106 21.66 2.99 10.54
N LEU A 107 22.02 3.10 9.26
CA LEU A 107 22.95 4.11 8.73
C LEU A 107 22.26 5.41 8.30
N SER A 108 20.93 5.49 8.37
CA SER A 108 20.11 6.66 7.98
C SER A 108 20.54 8.01 8.58
N ARG A 109 21.43 8.02 9.58
CA ARG A 109 21.98 9.25 10.18
C ARG A 109 23.28 9.75 9.57
N LEU A 110 24.00 8.92 8.84
CA LEU A 110 25.30 9.26 8.27
C LEU A 110 25.13 9.94 6.90
N LYS A 111 24.16 10.86 6.82
CA LYS A 111 23.40 11.35 5.66
C LYS A 111 24.22 11.91 4.50
N GLU A 112 25.38 12.49 4.77
CA GLU A 112 26.07 13.37 3.83
C GLU A 112 27.17 12.69 3.00
N ILE A 113 27.56 11.45 3.33
CA ILE A 113 28.76 10.80 2.74
C ILE A 113 28.41 9.46 2.06
N LEU A 114 27.21 8.94 2.27
CA LEU A 114 26.87 7.57 1.86
C LEU A 114 26.05 7.54 0.56
N ILE A 115 26.60 6.84 -0.42
CA ILE A 115 25.86 6.32 -1.59
C ILE A 115 25.18 5.03 -1.17
N ALA A 116 23.90 4.86 -1.55
CA ALA A 116 23.15 3.64 -1.29
C ALA A 116 23.89 2.41 -1.83
N LYS A 117 24.13 1.44 -0.96
CA LYS A 117 24.74 0.14 -1.31
C LYS A 117 23.67 -0.91 -1.60
N GLU A 118 22.52 -0.84 -0.94
CA GLU A 118 21.37 -1.73 -1.17
C GLU A 118 20.26 -0.96 -1.93
N VAL A 119 20.59 -0.49 -3.15
CA VAL A 119 19.69 0.35 -3.99
C VAL A 119 18.34 -0.32 -4.31
N ASN A 120 18.29 -1.65 -4.32
CA ASN A 120 17.09 -2.43 -4.59
C ASN A 120 16.41 -2.90 -3.28
N ARG A 121 16.63 -2.18 -2.18
CA ARG A 121 15.99 -2.41 -0.88
C ARG A 121 15.45 -1.10 -0.33
N GLN A 122 14.43 -1.22 0.53
CA GLN A 122 13.74 -0.07 1.09
C GLN A 122 13.84 -0.04 2.62
N PHE A 123 13.67 1.14 3.20
CA PHE A 123 13.24 1.29 4.58
C PHE A 123 12.27 2.46 4.67
N CYS A 124 11.56 2.57 5.79
CA CYS A 124 10.36 3.41 5.89
C CYS A 124 10.54 4.85 5.37
N THR A 125 11.59 5.54 5.80
CA THR A 125 11.84 6.94 5.43
C THR A 125 12.44 7.09 4.04
N ARG A 126 13.36 6.20 3.62
CA ARG A 126 13.83 6.14 2.23
C ARG A 126 12.68 5.99 1.25
N PHE A 127 11.80 5.05 1.54
CA PHE A 127 10.63 4.75 0.72
C PHE A 127 9.75 6.00 0.52
N VAL A 128 9.43 6.71 1.61
CA VAL A 128 8.65 7.95 1.54
C VAL A 128 9.39 9.05 0.77
N ALA A 129 10.68 9.25 1.04
CA ALA A 129 11.48 10.28 0.38
C ALA A 129 11.62 10.05 -1.13
N GLN A 130 11.91 8.82 -1.55
CA GLN A 130 11.99 8.45 -2.97
C GLN A 130 10.63 8.56 -3.68
N ALA A 131 9.52 8.30 -2.98
CA ALA A 131 8.18 8.48 -3.55
C ALA A 131 7.92 9.95 -3.94
N TYR A 132 8.29 10.88 -3.06
CA TYR A 132 8.22 12.32 -3.34
C TYR A 132 9.22 12.77 -4.41
N GLU A 133 10.45 12.25 -4.39
CA GLU A 133 11.47 12.53 -5.41
C GLU A 133 10.99 12.11 -6.81
N LYS A 134 10.29 10.98 -6.92
CA LYS A 134 9.72 10.51 -8.20
C LYS A 134 8.73 11.50 -8.82
N ALA A 135 8.05 12.29 -7.99
CA ALA A 135 7.16 13.37 -8.40
C ALA A 135 7.87 14.74 -8.55
N GLY A 136 9.19 14.78 -8.42
CA GLY A 136 10.01 15.98 -8.54
C GLY A 136 10.12 16.81 -7.26
N PHE A 137 9.73 16.26 -6.11
CA PHE A 137 9.78 16.96 -4.84
C PHE A 137 10.92 16.47 -3.96
N LYS A 138 11.80 17.39 -3.57
CA LYS A 138 12.86 17.14 -2.61
C LYS A 138 12.36 17.46 -1.19
N ILE A 139 11.92 16.45 -0.44
CA ILE A 139 11.42 16.62 0.94
C ILE A 139 12.52 16.53 2.00
N VAL A 140 13.67 15.97 1.65
CA VAL A 140 14.87 15.83 2.50
C VAL A 140 16.12 15.99 1.62
N GLU A 141 17.28 16.20 2.22
CA GLU A 141 18.53 16.38 1.47
C GLU A 141 18.98 15.12 0.72
N ASN A 142 18.92 13.96 1.37
CA ASN A 142 19.28 12.67 0.80
C ASN A 142 18.10 11.69 0.92
N PRO A 143 17.40 11.35 -0.18
CA PRO A 143 16.27 10.43 -0.14
C PRO A 143 16.68 8.99 0.18
N ASP A 144 17.95 8.60 -0.03
CA ASP A 144 18.43 7.27 0.29
C ASP A 144 18.76 7.08 1.77
N TYR A 145 19.04 8.17 2.49
CA TYR A 145 19.39 8.17 3.91
C TYR A 145 18.76 9.37 4.61
N CYS A 146 17.56 9.16 5.14
CA CYS A 146 16.88 10.13 5.98
C CYS A 146 16.20 9.46 7.16
N THR A 147 15.91 10.26 8.18
CA THR A 147 15.32 9.88 9.46
C THR A 147 13.89 10.42 9.57
N PRO A 148 13.04 9.87 10.46
CA PRO A 148 11.69 10.38 10.64
C PRO A 148 11.68 11.85 11.08
N GLN A 149 12.68 12.27 11.87
CA GLN A 149 12.81 13.66 12.32
C GLN A 149 13.05 14.62 11.16
N GLU A 150 13.83 14.24 10.14
CA GLU A 150 14.03 15.10 8.97
C GLU A 150 12.77 15.29 8.13
N ILE A 151 11.96 14.24 8.00
CA ILE A 151 10.67 14.34 7.33
C ILE A 151 9.74 15.25 8.16
N LEU A 152 9.77 15.13 9.49
CA LEU A 152 9.00 15.98 10.40
C LEU A 152 9.42 17.46 10.33
N ASP A 153 10.72 17.74 10.25
CA ASP A 153 11.30 19.09 10.23
C ASP A 153 11.30 19.73 8.83
N SER A 154 10.96 18.95 7.80
CA SER A 154 10.92 19.40 6.43
C SER A 154 9.92 20.54 6.26
N GLN A 155 10.42 21.66 5.72
CA GLN A 155 9.60 22.85 5.43
C GLN A 155 8.61 22.64 4.29
N GLN A 156 8.63 21.46 3.64
CA GLN A 156 7.68 21.08 2.60
C GLN A 156 6.37 20.52 3.17
N PHE A 157 6.30 20.25 4.48
CA PHE A 157 5.13 19.68 5.12
C PHE A 157 4.50 20.62 6.16
N THR A 158 3.20 20.41 6.36
CA THR A 158 2.44 20.97 7.48
C THR A 158 1.77 19.84 8.24
N ARG A 159 1.62 19.99 9.56
CA ARG A 159 0.86 19.02 10.36
C ARG A 159 -0.63 19.16 10.06
N VAL A 160 -1.30 18.04 9.84
CA VAL A 160 -2.76 18.02 9.67
C VAL A 160 -3.40 17.77 11.02
N GLU A 161 -3.94 18.83 11.60
CA GLU A 161 -4.61 18.79 12.90
C GLU A 161 -5.93 18.01 12.83
N ARG A 162 -6.35 17.47 13.98
CA ARG A 162 -7.67 16.80 14.18
C ARG A 162 -7.91 15.55 13.32
N LEU A 163 -6.84 14.85 12.92
CA LEU A 163 -6.95 13.53 12.29
C LEU A 163 -6.81 12.36 13.25
N VAL A 164 -6.40 12.59 14.49
CA VAL A 164 -6.28 11.53 15.50
C VAL A 164 -7.48 11.62 16.43
N LEU A 165 -8.25 10.54 16.52
CA LEU A 165 -9.51 10.48 17.26
C LEU A 165 -9.47 9.35 18.28
N SER A 166 -10.16 9.54 19.41
CA SER A 166 -10.41 8.45 20.36
C SER A 166 -11.22 7.35 19.68
N ALA A 167 -10.72 6.12 19.76
CA ALA A 167 -11.38 4.96 19.15
C ALA A 167 -12.55 4.48 20.01
N ASN A 168 -13.67 4.14 19.40
CA ASN A 168 -14.77 3.42 20.04
C ASN A 168 -14.52 1.90 20.06
N GLU A 169 -15.33 1.15 20.82
CA GLU A 169 -15.16 -0.30 20.99
C GLU A 169 -15.15 -1.08 19.68
N LYS A 170 -16.03 -0.75 18.73
CA LYS A 170 -16.11 -1.43 17.43
C LYS A 170 -14.90 -1.13 16.54
N GLU A 171 -14.37 0.09 16.63
CA GLU A 171 -13.13 0.46 15.92
C GLU A 171 -11.93 -0.27 16.50
N ILE A 172 -11.86 -0.43 17.83
CA ILE A 172 -10.82 -1.20 18.48
C ILE A 172 -10.93 -2.67 18.07
N GLU A 173 -12.12 -3.26 18.11
CA GLU A 173 -12.37 -4.63 17.69
C GLU A 173 -11.96 -4.84 16.23
N TYR A 174 -12.39 -3.96 15.32
CA TYR A 174 -12.00 -4.03 13.91
C TYR A 174 -10.49 -3.89 13.73
N ALA A 175 -9.85 -2.95 14.42
CA ALA A 175 -8.42 -2.73 14.28
C ALA A 175 -7.57 -3.88 14.83
N THR A 176 -8.07 -4.61 15.83
CA THR A 176 -7.35 -5.68 16.54
C THR A 176 -7.77 -7.08 16.15
N GLU A 177 -8.73 -7.22 15.24
CA GLU A 177 -9.08 -8.48 14.60
C GLU A 177 -7.78 -9.14 14.04
N VAL A 178 -7.74 -10.47 13.93
CA VAL A 178 -6.54 -11.21 13.47
C VAL A 178 -6.80 -11.89 12.11
N ASN A 179 -5.74 -12.30 11.42
CA ASN A 179 -5.81 -13.04 10.15
C ASN A 179 -6.54 -12.25 9.05
N HIS A 180 -6.04 -11.06 8.72
CA HIS A 180 -6.62 -10.25 7.65
C HIS A 180 -6.17 -10.71 6.28
N LEU A 181 -7.04 -10.49 5.29
CA LEU A 181 -6.70 -10.73 3.89
C LEU A 181 -5.49 -9.90 3.43
N ILE A 182 -5.24 -8.75 4.07
CA ILE A 182 -4.06 -7.92 3.79
C ILE A 182 -2.78 -8.61 4.28
N ASP A 183 -2.78 -9.25 5.44
CA ASP A 183 -1.63 -9.98 5.95
C ASP A 183 -1.31 -11.17 5.03
N GLN A 184 -2.37 -11.89 4.60
CA GLN A 184 -2.24 -12.96 3.59
C GLN A 184 -1.69 -12.42 2.27
N GLN A 185 -2.07 -11.22 1.85
CA GLN A 185 -1.55 -10.59 0.63
C GLN A 185 -0.04 -10.37 0.72
N THR A 186 0.43 -9.82 1.85
CA THR A 186 1.85 -9.61 2.12
C THR A 186 2.61 -10.94 2.08
N GLU A 187 2.10 -11.96 2.77
CA GLU A 187 2.72 -13.30 2.80
C GLU A 187 2.82 -13.90 1.40
N ILE A 188 1.71 -13.95 0.66
CA ILE A 188 1.67 -14.50 -0.72
C ILE A 188 2.64 -13.76 -1.63
N THR A 189 2.66 -12.42 -1.56
CA THR A 189 3.57 -11.59 -2.36
C THR A 189 5.03 -11.93 -2.07
N ASN A 190 5.39 -12.02 -0.79
CA ASN A 190 6.76 -12.32 -0.37
C ASN A 190 7.17 -13.74 -0.77
N VAL A 191 6.28 -14.73 -0.63
CA VAL A 191 6.55 -16.12 -1.05
C VAL A 191 6.80 -16.23 -2.55
N ILE A 192 6.00 -15.54 -3.38
CA ILE A 192 6.20 -15.53 -4.84
C ILE A 192 7.57 -14.96 -5.18
N LEU A 193 7.91 -13.79 -4.62
CA LEU A 193 9.16 -13.11 -4.93
C LEU A 193 10.37 -13.87 -4.38
N GLU A 194 10.27 -14.47 -3.19
CA GLU A 194 11.32 -15.34 -2.64
C GLU A 194 11.56 -16.56 -3.54
N LYS A 195 10.50 -17.28 -3.94
CA LYS A 195 10.61 -18.40 -4.87
C LYS A 195 11.19 -17.98 -6.21
N ALA A 196 10.80 -16.82 -6.73
CA ALA A 196 11.37 -16.27 -7.96
C ALA A 196 12.86 -15.96 -7.82
N ARG A 197 13.30 -15.32 -6.73
CA ARG A 197 14.73 -15.07 -6.46
C ARG A 197 15.52 -16.38 -6.38
N ASN A 198 14.99 -17.37 -5.66
CA ASN A 198 15.65 -18.68 -5.53
C ASN A 198 15.75 -19.43 -6.86
N LEU A 199 14.71 -19.35 -7.70
CA LEU A 199 14.69 -19.99 -9.03
C LEU A 199 15.66 -19.33 -10.02
N THR A 200 15.70 -18.00 -10.01
CA THR A 200 16.40 -17.20 -11.03
C THR A 200 17.82 -16.86 -10.62
N ASN A 201 18.12 -16.88 -9.31
CA ASN A 201 19.33 -16.32 -8.72
C ASN A 201 19.53 -14.81 -9.03
N GLU A 202 18.44 -14.12 -9.36
CA GLU A 202 18.40 -12.68 -9.63
C GLU A 202 17.79 -11.90 -8.46
N ASP A 203 18.16 -10.62 -8.35
CA ASP A 203 17.64 -9.74 -7.30
C ASP A 203 16.24 -9.16 -7.62
N ILE A 204 15.25 -10.05 -7.75
CA ILE A 204 13.87 -9.69 -8.07
C ILE A 204 13.09 -9.29 -6.80
N GLN A 205 12.59 -8.05 -6.79
CA GLN A 205 11.98 -7.38 -5.64
C GLN A 205 10.54 -6.93 -5.88
N THR A 206 10.09 -6.88 -7.13
CA THR A 206 8.75 -6.44 -7.48
C THR A 206 8.17 -7.32 -8.60
N PHE A 207 6.85 -7.32 -8.73
CA PHE A 207 6.19 -7.99 -9.85
C PHE A 207 6.59 -7.39 -11.21
N GLU A 208 6.91 -6.09 -11.26
CA GLU A 208 7.43 -5.45 -12.49
C GLU A 208 8.77 -6.05 -12.91
N GLN A 209 9.70 -6.22 -11.96
CA GLN A 209 10.98 -6.88 -12.22
C GLN A 209 10.78 -8.35 -12.61
N LEU A 210 9.84 -9.05 -11.97
CA LEU A 210 9.49 -10.43 -12.31
C LEU A 210 8.90 -10.54 -13.73
N SER A 211 7.98 -9.66 -14.10
CA SER A 211 7.40 -9.61 -15.45
C SER A 211 8.48 -9.35 -16.50
N LYS A 212 9.38 -8.40 -16.24
CA LYS A 212 10.53 -8.15 -17.11
C LYS A 212 11.43 -9.39 -17.24
N TYR A 213 11.74 -10.07 -16.14
CA TYR A 213 12.54 -11.27 -16.17
C TYR A 213 11.90 -12.38 -17.03
N VAL A 214 10.58 -12.60 -16.90
CA VAL A 214 9.84 -13.59 -17.68
C VAL A 214 9.87 -13.29 -19.19
N LEU A 215 9.80 -12.00 -19.57
CA LEU A 215 9.93 -11.58 -20.96
C LEU A 215 11.31 -11.90 -21.55
N GLU A 216 12.36 -11.75 -20.74
CA GLU A 216 13.75 -11.95 -21.14
C GLU A 216 14.19 -13.43 -21.06
N ASN A 217 13.46 -14.27 -20.32
CA ASN A 217 13.84 -15.65 -19.98
C ASN A 217 12.66 -16.62 -20.18
N LEU A 218 12.28 -16.86 -21.44
CA LEU A 218 11.14 -17.70 -21.80
C LEU A 218 11.26 -19.15 -21.26
N ASP A 219 12.46 -19.68 -21.05
CA ASP A 219 12.67 -21.02 -20.48
C ASP A 219 12.21 -21.14 -19.02
N LYS A 220 12.09 -20.01 -18.31
CA LYS A 220 11.64 -19.95 -16.91
C LYS A 220 10.16 -19.62 -16.76
N GLU A 221 9.51 -19.19 -17.83
CA GLU A 221 8.13 -18.69 -17.81
C GLU A 221 7.18 -19.68 -17.15
N SER A 222 7.12 -20.92 -17.60
CA SER A 222 6.19 -21.93 -17.08
C SER A 222 6.37 -22.20 -15.58
N THR A 223 7.61 -22.20 -15.11
CA THR A 223 7.90 -22.44 -13.68
C THR A 223 7.48 -21.23 -12.83
N ILE A 224 7.71 -20.01 -13.31
CA ILE A 224 7.28 -18.78 -12.64
C ILE A 224 5.74 -18.68 -12.62
N THR A 225 5.10 -19.01 -13.74
CA THR A 225 3.63 -19.07 -13.84
C THR A 225 3.05 -20.06 -12.84
N GLN A 226 3.67 -21.23 -12.67
CA GLN A 226 3.25 -22.21 -11.67
C GLN A 226 3.44 -21.70 -10.23
N ILE A 227 4.55 -21.00 -9.94
CA ILE A 227 4.76 -20.35 -8.63
C ILE A 227 3.59 -19.41 -8.29
N ILE A 228 3.11 -18.62 -9.25
CA ILE A 228 1.98 -17.70 -9.05
C ILE A 228 0.68 -18.49 -8.83
N LYS A 229 0.40 -19.51 -9.64
CA LYS A 229 -0.81 -20.34 -9.50
C LYS A 229 -0.87 -21.01 -8.13
N ASP A 230 0.23 -21.61 -7.67
CA ASP A 230 0.30 -22.35 -6.41
C ASP A 230 0.28 -21.44 -5.17
N SER A 231 0.53 -20.14 -5.34
CA SER A 231 0.59 -19.19 -4.23
C SER A 231 -0.78 -18.79 -3.67
N GLY A 232 -1.86 -19.01 -4.43
CA GLY A 232 -3.20 -18.49 -4.10
C GLY A 232 -3.40 -17.00 -4.42
N TYR A 233 -2.42 -16.32 -5.04
CA TYR A 233 -2.52 -14.92 -5.47
C TYR A 233 -3.72 -14.67 -6.39
N LEU A 234 -3.93 -15.54 -7.38
CA LEU A 234 -5.02 -15.42 -8.36
C LEU A 234 -6.41 -15.60 -7.74
N ASP A 235 -6.50 -16.18 -6.53
CA ASP A 235 -7.75 -16.52 -5.85
C ASP A 235 -8.08 -15.59 -4.68
N MET A 236 -7.23 -14.60 -4.39
CA MET A 236 -7.43 -13.68 -3.26
C MET A 236 -8.77 -12.95 -3.31
N TRP A 237 -9.26 -12.61 -4.51
CA TRP A 237 -10.55 -11.96 -4.69
C TRP A 237 -11.73 -12.82 -4.22
N LYS A 238 -11.62 -14.16 -4.31
CA LYS A 238 -12.68 -15.08 -3.87
C LYS A 238 -12.88 -14.96 -2.37
N LYS A 239 -11.77 -14.98 -1.62
CA LYS A 239 -11.78 -14.82 -0.15
C LYS A 239 -12.36 -13.46 0.28
N ASP A 240 -12.09 -12.40 -0.48
CA ASP A 240 -12.69 -11.09 -0.20
C ASP A 240 -14.20 -11.09 -0.43
N CYS A 241 -14.68 -11.69 -1.53
CA CYS A 241 -16.11 -11.85 -1.79
C CYS A 241 -16.82 -12.70 -0.73
N GLU A 242 -16.19 -13.79 -0.29
CA GLU A 242 -16.72 -14.67 0.75
C GLU A 242 -16.80 -13.98 2.11
N ARG A 243 -15.79 -13.17 2.47
CA ARG A 243 -15.74 -12.46 3.75
C ARG A 243 -16.63 -11.22 3.77
N ASN A 244 -16.80 -10.56 2.62
CA ASN A 244 -17.52 -9.31 2.49
C ASN A 244 -18.63 -9.38 1.41
N PRO A 245 -19.58 -10.33 1.49
CA PRO A 245 -20.59 -10.52 0.44
C PRO A 245 -21.45 -9.27 0.22
N TRP A 246 -21.68 -8.48 1.27
CA TRP A 246 -22.41 -7.22 1.23
C TRP A 246 -21.73 -6.09 0.42
N HIS A 247 -20.47 -6.26 0.02
CA HIS A 247 -19.85 -5.35 -0.96
C HIS A 247 -20.34 -5.64 -2.38
N TYR A 248 -20.74 -6.89 -2.66
CA TYR A 248 -20.95 -7.42 -3.99
C TYR A 248 -22.43 -7.71 -4.28
N ASP A 249 -23.25 -7.94 -3.26
CA ASP A 249 -24.68 -8.17 -3.41
C ASP A 249 -25.50 -7.13 -2.63
N TYR A 250 -26.55 -6.61 -3.28
CA TYR A 250 -27.37 -5.54 -2.72
C TYR A 250 -28.28 -6.02 -1.58
N GLU A 251 -28.83 -7.24 -1.66
CA GLU A 251 -29.69 -7.79 -0.60
C GLU A 251 -28.87 -8.14 0.64
N GLU A 252 -27.66 -8.68 0.43
CA GLU A 252 -26.67 -8.84 1.50
C GLU A 252 -26.30 -7.49 2.12
N ALA A 253 -26.14 -6.44 1.31
CA ALA A 253 -25.89 -5.08 1.80
C ALA A 253 -27.04 -4.51 2.63
N LEU A 254 -28.30 -4.72 2.23
CA LEU A 254 -29.46 -4.29 3.01
C LEU A 254 -29.55 -5.01 4.37
N THR A 255 -29.19 -6.29 4.38
CA THR A 255 -29.16 -7.14 5.57
C THR A 255 -28.04 -6.71 6.54
N HIS A 256 -26.86 -6.43 6.00
CA HIS A 256 -25.68 -6.03 6.76
C HIS A 256 -25.83 -4.60 7.33
N TYR A 257 -26.14 -3.62 6.47
CA TYR A 257 -26.30 -2.22 6.87
C TYR A 257 -27.76 -1.92 7.22
N LYS A 258 -28.14 -2.04 8.50
CA LYS A 258 -29.55 -1.84 8.91
C LYS A 258 -30.00 -0.38 8.90
N ASN A 259 -29.06 0.56 9.04
CA ASN A 259 -29.34 2.00 9.15
C ASN A 259 -29.30 2.68 7.77
N LYS A 260 -30.33 3.48 7.44
CA LYS A 260 -30.42 4.16 6.14
C LYS A 260 -29.28 5.16 5.88
N ASN A 261 -28.86 5.91 6.89
CA ASN A 261 -27.74 6.85 6.75
C ASN A 261 -26.43 6.07 6.51
N GLN A 262 -26.23 4.96 7.21
CA GLN A 262 -25.07 4.09 6.98
C GLN A 262 -25.05 3.51 5.56
N ARG A 263 -26.19 3.05 5.04
CA ARG A 263 -26.33 2.60 3.65
C ARG A 263 -25.90 3.68 2.67
N LYS A 264 -26.43 4.89 2.86
CA LYS A 264 -26.09 6.04 2.01
C LYS A 264 -24.60 6.36 2.07
N GLU A 265 -24.00 6.40 3.26
CA GLU A 265 -22.57 6.67 3.43
C GLU A 265 -21.69 5.62 2.73
N VAL A 266 -22.01 4.34 2.88
CA VAL A 266 -21.28 3.25 2.21
C VAL A 266 -21.50 3.29 0.70
N GLY A 267 -22.72 3.60 0.27
CA GLY A 267 -23.05 3.74 -1.14
C GLY A 267 -22.28 4.87 -1.81
N GLU A 268 -22.23 6.04 -1.17
CA GLU A 268 -21.42 7.19 -1.58
C GLU A 268 -19.93 6.85 -1.60
N PHE A 269 -19.44 6.09 -0.62
CA PHE A 269 -18.06 5.61 -0.62
C PHE A 269 -17.76 4.78 -1.86
N PHE A 270 -18.51 3.70 -2.13
CA PHE A 270 -18.27 2.87 -3.32
C PHE A 270 -18.39 3.65 -4.62
N PHE A 271 -19.43 4.47 -4.77
CA PHE A 271 -19.63 5.27 -5.97
C PHE A 271 -18.44 6.20 -6.25
N ASN A 272 -17.90 6.84 -5.22
CA ASN A 272 -16.81 7.80 -5.38
C ASN A 272 -15.42 7.14 -5.53
N THR A 273 -15.21 5.93 -4.99
CA THR A 273 -13.88 5.31 -4.95
C THR A 273 -13.66 4.24 -6.01
N GLU A 274 -14.71 3.52 -6.43
CA GLU A 274 -14.53 2.35 -7.32
C GLU A 274 -14.04 2.73 -8.71
N LYS A 275 -14.42 3.88 -9.25
CA LYS A 275 -13.86 4.37 -10.53
C LYS A 275 -12.34 4.50 -10.48
N GLN A 276 -11.79 5.01 -9.39
CA GLN A 276 -10.34 5.14 -9.21
C GLN A 276 -9.68 3.77 -9.02
N THR A 277 -10.31 2.88 -8.25
CA THR A 277 -9.86 1.49 -8.07
C THR A 277 -9.77 0.76 -9.41
N ARG A 278 -10.84 0.83 -10.21
CA ARG A 278 -10.94 0.23 -11.54
C ARG A 278 -9.90 0.76 -12.51
N GLN A 279 -9.66 2.08 -12.52
CA GLN A 279 -8.66 2.67 -13.41
C GLN A 279 -7.26 2.07 -13.19
N ARG A 280 -6.91 1.73 -11.94
CA ARG A 280 -5.64 1.05 -11.65
C ARG A 280 -5.56 -0.33 -12.29
N PHE A 281 -6.63 -1.11 -12.18
CA PHE A 281 -6.69 -2.44 -12.81
C PHE A 281 -6.68 -2.36 -14.33
N ILE A 282 -7.30 -1.32 -14.92
CA ILE A 282 -7.23 -1.08 -16.38
C ILE A 282 -5.79 -0.81 -16.82
N ILE A 283 -5.05 0.05 -16.10
CA ILE A 283 -3.64 0.32 -16.41
C ILE A 283 -2.80 -0.95 -16.33
N SER A 284 -3.02 -1.79 -15.30
CA SER A 284 -2.35 -3.08 -15.19
C SER A 284 -2.74 -4.03 -16.32
N LEU A 285 -4.03 -4.09 -16.68
CA LEU A 285 -4.53 -4.89 -17.79
C LEU A 285 -3.87 -4.49 -19.11
N ASP A 286 -3.83 -3.20 -19.44
CA ASP A 286 -3.22 -2.68 -20.67
C ASP A 286 -1.73 -3.11 -20.79
N ALA A 287 -0.99 -3.09 -19.67
CA ALA A 287 0.40 -3.53 -19.64
C ALA A 287 0.54 -5.05 -19.84
N MET A 288 -0.34 -5.85 -19.23
CA MET A 288 -0.33 -7.31 -19.38
C MET A 288 -0.78 -7.75 -20.78
N GLU A 289 -1.80 -7.11 -21.35
CA GLU A 289 -2.25 -7.33 -22.73
C GLU A 289 -1.16 -6.99 -23.74
N PHE A 290 -0.43 -5.89 -23.51
CA PHE A 290 0.74 -5.57 -24.31
C PHE A 290 1.77 -6.71 -24.25
N GLY A 291 2.14 -7.17 -23.05
CA GLY A 291 3.04 -8.33 -22.90
C GLY A 291 2.54 -9.58 -23.61
N TYR A 292 1.27 -9.94 -23.42
CA TYR A 292 0.67 -11.12 -24.04
C TYR A 292 0.66 -11.04 -25.58
N LYS A 293 0.32 -9.87 -26.14
CA LYS A 293 0.25 -9.67 -27.59
C LYS A 293 1.57 -9.95 -28.30
N TYR A 294 2.70 -9.64 -27.68
CA TYR A 294 4.03 -9.80 -28.31
C TYR A 294 4.70 -11.13 -27.98
N PHE A 295 4.41 -11.71 -26.81
CA PHE A 295 5.15 -12.88 -26.31
C PHE A 295 4.30 -14.15 -26.17
N ASN A 296 2.97 -14.01 -26.11
CA ASN A 296 2.00 -15.11 -26.00
C ASN A 296 2.31 -16.10 -24.87
N GLN A 297 2.74 -15.58 -23.72
CA GLN A 297 3.11 -16.35 -22.53
C GLN A 297 1.92 -16.51 -21.59
N GLU A 298 1.78 -17.70 -20.98
CA GLU A 298 0.71 -17.99 -20.01
C GLU A 298 0.78 -17.05 -18.79
N TYR A 299 1.99 -16.67 -18.37
CA TYR A 299 2.26 -15.69 -17.32
C TYR A 299 1.41 -14.41 -17.44
N PHE A 300 1.30 -13.87 -18.66
CA PHE A 300 0.49 -12.67 -18.89
C PHE A 300 -1.00 -13.00 -18.93
N GLN A 301 -1.36 -14.13 -19.54
CA GLN A 301 -2.76 -14.56 -19.64
C GLN A 301 -3.42 -14.67 -18.26
N ILE A 302 -2.78 -15.35 -17.29
CA ILE A 302 -3.36 -15.53 -15.95
C ILE A 302 -3.54 -14.19 -15.20
N GLN A 303 -2.69 -13.19 -15.51
CA GLN A 303 -2.77 -11.86 -14.90
C GLN A 303 -3.82 -10.98 -15.60
N ILE A 304 -4.00 -11.13 -16.91
CA ILE A 304 -5.11 -10.53 -17.67
C ILE A 304 -6.43 -11.00 -17.07
N GLU A 305 -6.62 -12.31 -16.93
CA GLU A 305 -7.83 -12.92 -16.35
C GLU A 305 -8.11 -12.38 -14.94
N LEU A 306 -7.07 -12.25 -14.10
CA LEU A 306 -7.20 -11.63 -12.78
C LEU A 306 -7.62 -10.16 -12.86
N CYS A 307 -6.96 -9.35 -13.72
CA CYS A 307 -7.28 -7.93 -13.86
C CYS A 307 -8.71 -7.71 -14.35
N GLU A 308 -9.16 -8.48 -15.35
CA GLU A 308 -10.54 -8.47 -15.84
C GLU A 308 -11.52 -8.78 -14.72
N LYS A 309 -11.24 -9.81 -13.90
CA LYS A 309 -12.08 -10.17 -12.77
C LYS A 309 -12.15 -9.04 -11.73
N LEU A 310 -11.02 -8.41 -11.41
CA LEU A 310 -10.98 -7.29 -10.46
C LEU A 310 -11.71 -6.04 -10.99
N ILE A 311 -11.70 -5.82 -12.31
CA ILE A 311 -12.48 -4.76 -12.98
C ILE A 311 -13.98 -5.06 -12.88
N GLU A 312 -14.40 -6.29 -13.14
CA GLU A 312 -15.80 -6.75 -12.99
C GLU A 312 -16.29 -6.51 -11.56
N LEU A 313 -15.55 -7.00 -10.57
CA LEU A 313 -15.86 -6.84 -9.14
C LEU A 313 -15.94 -5.37 -8.73
N SER A 314 -15.07 -4.51 -9.27
CA SER A 314 -15.16 -3.07 -9.03
C SER A 314 -16.43 -2.43 -9.58
N LYS A 315 -16.85 -2.81 -10.81
CA LYS A 315 -18.13 -2.37 -11.38
C LYS A 315 -19.31 -2.86 -10.53
N GLN A 316 -19.22 -4.07 -9.99
CA GLN A 316 -20.26 -4.64 -9.12
C GLN A 316 -20.39 -3.86 -7.82
N ARG A 317 -19.29 -3.54 -7.13
CA ARG A 317 -19.31 -2.70 -5.91
C ARG A 317 -19.85 -1.30 -6.20
N GLU A 318 -19.48 -0.68 -7.32
CA GLU A 318 -20.04 0.61 -7.75
C GLU A 318 -21.56 0.55 -7.96
N LYS A 319 -22.06 -0.53 -8.59
CA LYS A 319 -23.48 -0.76 -8.79
C LYS A 319 -24.23 -0.93 -7.46
N VAL A 320 -23.70 -1.75 -6.54
CA VAL A 320 -24.27 -1.90 -5.19
C VAL A 320 -24.31 -0.54 -4.50
N GLY A 321 -23.24 0.25 -4.60
CA GLY A 321 -23.20 1.59 -4.02
C GLY A 321 -24.28 2.53 -4.56
N LEU A 322 -24.50 2.53 -5.88
CA LEU A 322 -25.60 3.29 -6.50
C LEU A 322 -26.99 2.87 -6.02
N GLN A 323 -27.21 1.57 -5.83
CA GLN A 323 -28.47 1.04 -5.32
C GLN A 323 -28.69 1.48 -3.86
N LEU A 324 -27.65 1.44 -3.02
CA LEU A 324 -27.69 1.88 -1.62
C LEU A 324 -27.94 3.39 -1.47
N ILE A 325 -27.46 4.21 -2.40
CA ILE A 325 -27.76 5.66 -2.43
C ILE A 325 -29.24 5.90 -2.77
N SER A 326 -29.79 5.08 -3.65
CA SER A 326 -31.12 5.30 -4.25
C SER A 326 -32.29 4.73 -3.42
N GLY A 327 -32.05 3.76 -2.54
CA GLY A 327 -33.06 3.12 -1.66
C GLY A 327 -33.27 3.82 -0.32
#